data_AF-A0A392QXR4-F1
#
_entry.id   AF-A0A392QXR4-F1
#
_cell.length_a   1.000
_cell.length_b   1.000
_cell.length_c   1.000
_cell.angle_alpha   90.00
_cell.angle_beta   90.00
_cell.angle_gamma   90.00
#
_symmetry.space_group_name_H-M   'P 1'
#
loop_
_entity.id
_entity.type
_entity.pdbx_description
1 polymer ?
#
loop_
_entity_poly.entity_id
_entity_poly.type
_entity_poly.pdbx_seq_one_letter_code
_entity_poly.pdbx_strand_id
1 'polypeptide(L)'
;PLFFRVFKLQRQPVKNRQPPPKRQREEVPVIDLDLERPFLLPRCFSAQGYLEKHPLVVAEVERSFILGLEPAARQEQLVQDTAAMMRLMEMVMVLNDERGSSFKDLEKLKARNEKLEAKVLKLELEVTDHKEKSKVFAEQTAELRETKAELERVKKEFEDLKTNAAEE
;
A
#
# COMPACT_ATOMS: atom_id res chain seq x y z
N PRO A 1 -2.74 29.56 -14.41
CA PRO A 1 -2.74 30.80 -13.62
C PRO A 1 -3.76 31.86 -14.12
N LEU A 2 -5.05 31.50 -14.19
CA LEU A 2 -6.15 32.41 -14.60
C LEU A 2 -7.40 32.33 -13.69
N PHE A 3 -7.37 31.53 -12.62
CA PHE A 3 -8.54 31.26 -11.77
C PHE A 3 -8.88 32.35 -10.74
N PHE A 4 -8.07 33.41 -10.61
CA PHE A 4 -8.23 34.39 -9.52
C PHE A 4 -8.89 35.73 -9.90
N ARG A 5 -9.32 35.94 -11.16
CA ARG A 5 -9.75 37.28 -11.62
C ARG A 5 -11.25 37.56 -11.67
N VAL A 6 -12.13 36.62 -11.35
CA VAL A 6 -13.59 36.85 -11.50
C VAL A 6 -14.33 37.21 -10.20
N PHE A 7 -13.69 37.10 -9.02
CA PHE A 7 -14.35 37.37 -7.73
C PHE A 7 -14.23 38.80 -7.18
N LYS A 8 -14.12 39.81 -8.05
CA LYS A 8 -14.24 41.22 -7.66
C LYS A 8 -15.33 41.91 -8.47
N LEU A 9 -16.55 41.86 -7.95
CA LEU A 9 -17.67 42.81 -8.04
C LEU A 9 -18.87 42.00 -7.49
N GLN A 10 -19.57 42.33 -6.41
CA GLN A 10 -20.09 43.62 -6.00
C GLN A 10 -20.53 43.48 -4.51
N ARG A 11 -19.72 43.96 -3.56
CA ARG A 11 -20.16 44.05 -2.14
C ARG A 11 -21.04 45.28 -2.01
N GLN A 12 -22.36 45.09 -1.94
CA GLN A 12 -23.23 46.13 -1.38
C GLN A 12 -23.01 46.23 0.13
N PRO A 13 -23.12 47.41 0.76
CA PRO A 13 -23.04 47.53 2.21
C PRO A 13 -24.26 46.82 2.84
N VAL A 14 -24.00 45.63 3.40
CA VAL A 14 -25.00 44.84 4.12
C VAL A 14 -25.35 45.57 5.41
N LYS A 15 -26.58 46.08 5.52
CA LYS A 15 -27.18 46.51 6.80
C LYS A 15 -27.05 45.36 7.81
N ASN A 16 -26.51 45.65 9.00
CA ASN A 16 -26.26 44.72 10.12
C ASN A 16 -27.41 43.74 10.41
N ARG A 17 -27.49 42.64 9.66
CA ARG A 17 -28.26 41.45 10.04
C ARG A 17 -27.29 40.48 10.68
N GLN A 18 -27.61 40.05 11.90
CA GLN A 18 -26.85 39.01 12.58
C GLN A 18 -26.74 37.79 11.65
N PRO A 19 -25.54 37.21 11.50
CA PRO A 19 -25.37 36.01 10.69
C PRO A 19 -26.25 34.90 11.28
N PRO A 20 -26.95 34.12 10.44
CA PRO A 20 -27.70 32.97 10.91
C PRO A 20 -26.77 32.07 11.73
N PRO A 21 -27.26 31.48 12.84
CA PRO A 21 -26.43 30.65 13.71
C PRO A 21 -25.76 29.57 12.87
N LYS A 22 -24.42 29.52 12.93
CA LYS A 22 -23.62 28.51 12.25
C LYS A 22 -24.15 27.16 12.69
N ARG A 23 -24.77 26.40 11.76
CA ARG A 23 -25.10 25.00 12.01
C ARG A 23 -23.78 24.32 12.38
N GLN A 24 -23.77 23.61 13.51
CA GLN A 24 -22.65 22.75 13.83
C GLN A 24 -22.51 21.77 12.66
N ARG A 25 -21.36 21.81 11.99
CA ARG A 25 -20.99 20.77 11.05
C ARG A 25 -20.86 19.53 11.92
N GLU A 26 -21.70 18.51 11.71
CA GLU A 26 -21.37 17.18 12.22
C GLU A 26 -19.92 16.94 11.82
N GLU A 27 -19.07 16.66 12.80
CA GLU A 27 -17.68 16.30 12.54
C GLU A 27 -17.74 15.11 11.59
N VAL A 28 -17.42 15.38 10.32
CA VAL A 28 -17.34 14.33 9.31
C VAL A 28 -16.24 13.42 9.85
N PRO A 29 -16.56 12.17 10.23
CA PRO A 29 -15.54 11.28 10.76
C PRO A 29 -14.42 11.23 9.72
N VAL A 30 -13.19 11.33 10.20
CA VAL A 30 -11.99 11.15 9.39
C VAL A 30 -12.23 9.92 8.54
N ILE A 31 -12.29 10.11 7.22
CA ILE A 31 -12.57 9.02 6.29
C ILE A 31 -11.37 8.09 6.38
N ASP A 32 -11.53 7.01 7.12
CA ASP A 32 -10.64 5.88 7.05
C ASP A 32 -10.82 5.27 5.66
N LEU A 33 -9.79 5.34 4.84
CA LEU A 33 -9.79 4.79 3.47
C LEU A 33 -9.60 3.28 3.55
N ASP A 34 -10.53 2.63 4.24
CA ASP A 34 -10.65 1.19 4.32
C ASP A 34 -11.05 0.71 2.91
N LEU A 35 -10.07 0.22 2.14
CA LEU A 35 -10.20 -0.15 0.72
C LEU A 35 -11.25 -1.25 0.46
N GLU A 36 -11.74 -1.90 1.51
CA GLU A 36 -12.77 -2.93 1.48
C GLU A 36 -14.20 -2.36 1.55
N ARG A 37 -14.40 -1.12 2.02
CA ARG A 37 -15.73 -0.51 2.06
C ARG A 37 -16.09 0.12 0.73
N PRO A 38 -17.18 -0.31 0.06
CA PRO A 38 -17.64 0.34 -1.16
C PRO A 38 -17.91 1.81 -0.88
N PHE A 39 -17.45 2.70 -1.78
CA PHE A 39 -17.79 4.11 -1.73
C PHE A 39 -19.32 4.26 -1.66
N LEU A 40 -19.83 4.83 -0.56
CA LEU A 40 -21.26 5.05 -0.40
C LEU A 40 -21.68 6.20 -1.31
N LEU A 41 -22.20 5.85 -2.49
CA LEU A 41 -22.83 6.84 -3.36
C LEU A 41 -24.01 7.49 -2.61
N PRO A 42 -24.26 8.79 -2.83
CA PRO A 42 -25.47 9.44 -2.33
C PRO A 42 -26.71 8.60 -2.67
N ARG A 43 -27.67 8.52 -1.75
CA ARG A 43 -28.84 7.62 -1.87
C ARG A 43 -29.63 7.80 -3.18
N CYS A 44 -29.53 8.97 -3.82
CA CYS A 44 -30.15 9.23 -5.13
C CYS A 44 -29.64 8.33 -6.26
N PHE A 45 -28.43 7.76 -6.15
CA PHE A 45 -27.88 6.85 -7.15
C PHE A 45 -28.35 5.40 -6.97
N SER A 46 -28.81 5.02 -5.77
CA SER A 46 -29.20 3.64 -5.44
C SER A 46 -30.70 3.46 -5.27
N ALA A 47 -31.44 4.55 -5.01
CA ALA A 47 -32.88 4.51 -4.80
C ALA A 47 -33.63 4.51 -6.14
N GLN A 48 -34.20 3.37 -6.50
CA GLN A 48 -35.09 3.26 -7.65
C GLN A 48 -36.30 4.19 -7.46
N GLY A 49 -36.65 4.97 -8.48
CA GLY A 49 -37.75 5.93 -8.38
C GLY A 49 -37.37 7.26 -7.72
N TYR A 50 -36.10 7.52 -7.40
CA TYR A 50 -35.70 8.72 -6.67
C TYR A 50 -35.91 10.01 -7.48
N LEU A 51 -35.55 10.01 -8.77
CA LEU A 51 -35.72 11.19 -9.63
C LEU A 51 -37.19 11.40 -10.00
N GLU A 52 -38.02 10.37 -9.95
CA GLU A 52 -39.46 10.44 -10.14
C GLU A 52 -40.13 11.11 -8.93
N LYS A 53 -39.63 10.86 -7.72
CA LYS A 53 -40.07 11.53 -6.48
C LYS A 53 -39.47 12.91 -6.29
N HIS A 54 -38.28 13.13 -6.86
CA HIS A 54 -37.53 14.37 -6.77
C HIS A 54 -37.06 14.78 -8.17
N PRO A 55 -37.98 15.28 -9.02
CA PRO A 55 -37.64 15.68 -10.37
C PRO A 55 -36.52 16.71 -10.37
N LEU A 56 -35.60 16.59 -11.33
CA LEU A 56 -34.54 17.56 -11.54
C LEU A 56 -35.15 18.85 -12.05
N VAL A 57 -35.45 19.76 -11.12
CA VAL A 57 -35.98 21.08 -11.44
C VAL A 57 -34.85 22.09 -11.32
N VAL A 58 -34.44 22.65 -12.46
CA VAL A 58 -33.59 23.85 -12.48
C VAL A 58 -34.36 24.99 -11.85
N ALA A 59 -33.79 25.65 -10.84
CA ALA A 59 -34.48 26.72 -10.11
C ALA A 59 -34.83 27.88 -11.06
N GLU A 60 -35.92 28.59 -10.81
CA GLU A 60 -36.37 29.67 -11.71
C GLU A 60 -35.31 30.74 -11.93
N VAL A 61 -34.56 31.09 -10.88
CA VAL A 61 -33.42 32.02 -10.94
C VAL A 61 -32.30 31.52 -11.87
N GLU A 62 -32.02 30.22 -11.86
CA GLU A 62 -31.01 29.60 -12.73
C GLU A 62 -31.52 29.52 -14.16
N ARG A 63 -32.80 29.19 -14.35
CA ARG A 63 -33.43 29.20 -15.68
C ARG A 63 -33.37 30.58 -16.31
N SER A 64 -33.73 31.64 -15.58
CA SER A 64 -33.65 33.02 -16.07
C SER A 64 -32.21 33.41 -16.42
N PHE A 65 -31.22 32.97 -15.62
CA PHE A 65 -29.81 33.20 -15.92
C PHE A 65 -29.37 32.48 -17.21
N ILE A 66 -29.66 31.17 -17.33
CA ILE A 66 -29.32 30.38 -18.52
C ILE A 66 -29.99 30.93 -19.78
N LEU A 67 -31.27 31.30 -19.67
CA LEU A 67 -32.04 31.86 -20.78
C LEU A 67 -31.65 33.30 -21.12
N GLY A 68 -31.11 34.05 -20.16
CA GLY A 68 -30.55 35.39 -20.36
C GLY A 68 -29.19 35.41 -21.06
N LEU A 69 -28.51 34.27 -21.15
CA LEU A 69 -27.31 34.12 -21.99
C LEU A 69 -27.70 34.08 -23.47
N GLU A 70 -26.85 34.68 -24.30
CA GLU A 70 -26.95 34.60 -25.76
C GLU A 70 -26.91 33.13 -26.23
N PRO A 71 -27.72 32.74 -27.23
CA PRO A 71 -27.82 31.35 -27.67
C PRO A 71 -26.50 30.66 -28.04
N ALA A 72 -25.59 31.34 -28.77
CA ALA A 72 -24.30 30.78 -29.12
C ALA A 72 -23.38 30.62 -27.90
N ALA A 73 -23.37 31.56 -26.96
CA ALA A 73 -22.64 31.44 -25.69
C ALA A 73 -23.12 30.24 -24.86
N ARG A 74 -24.43 29.98 -24.83
CA ARG A 74 -24.99 28.80 -24.17
C ARG A 74 -24.57 27.51 -24.86
N GLN A 75 -24.58 27.48 -26.19
CA GLN A 75 -24.14 26.33 -26.96
C GLN A 75 -22.65 26.04 -26.71
N GLU A 76 -21.81 27.06 -26.67
CA GLU A 76 -20.39 26.92 -26.37
C GLU A 76 -20.17 26.34 -24.95
N GLN A 77 -20.88 26.87 -23.94
CA GLN A 77 -20.81 26.34 -22.58
C GLN A 77 -21.21 24.87 -22.52
N LEU A 78 -22.31 24.48 -23.18
CA LEU A 78 -22.76 23.08 -23.23
C LEU A 78 -21.73 22.15 -23.87
N VAL A 79 -21.07 22.59 -24.95
CA VAL A 79 -19.98 21.82 -25.58
C VAL A 79 -18.80 21.66 -24.63
N GLN A 80 -18.41 22.73 -23.92
CA GLN A 80 -17.32 22.68 -22.94
C GLN A 80 -17.62 21.75 -21.77
N ASP A 81 -18.83 21.82 -21.21
CA ASP A 81 -19.29 20.97 -20.11
C ASP A 81 -19.36 19.49 -20.54
N THR A 82 -19.85 19.24 -21.77
CA THR A 82 -19.87 17.89 -22.36
C THR A 82 -18.45 17.35 -22.49
N ALA A 83 -17.52 18.15 -23.03
CA ALA A 83 -16.11 17.76 -23.13
C ALA A 83 -15.47 17.52 -21.76
N ALA A 84 -15.84 18.30 -20.74
CA ALA A 84 -15.37 18.08 -19.37
C ALA A 84 -15.88 16.76 -18.80
N MET A 85 -17.17 16.42 -18.98
CA MET A 85 -17.71 15.13 -18.55
C MET A 85 -17.08 13.95 -19.28
N MET A 86 -16.81 14.08 -20.58
CA MET A 86 -16.09 13.04 -21.34
C MET A 86 -14.70 12.78 -20.77
N ARG A 87 -13.93 13.83 -20.46
CA ARG A 87 -12.60 13.69 -19.82
C ARG A 87 -12.68 13.04 -18.44
N LEU A 88 -13.67 13.41 -17.62
CA LEU A 88 -13.87 12.76 -16.32
C LEU A 88 -14.20 11.27 -16.47
N MET A 89 -15.05 10.92 -17.44
CA MET A 89 -15.39 9.53 -17.72
C MET A 89 -14.16 8.73 -18.19
N GLU A 90 -13.36 9.31 -19.09
CA GLU A 90 -12.10 8.70 -19.54
C GLU A 90 -11.13 8.48 -18.37
N MET A 91 -10.94 9.49 -17.50
CA MET A 91 -10.13 9.34 -16.30
C MET A 91 -10.62 8.22 -15.39
N VAL A 92 -11.94 8.10 -15.18
CA VAL A 92 -12.53 7.00 -14.40
C VAL A 92 -12.23 5.64 -15.03
N MET A 93 -12.31 5.53 -16.36
CA MET A 93 -12.00 4.29 -17.07
C MET A 93 -10.51 3.92 -16.95
N VAL A 94 -9.59 4.86 -17.18
CA VAL A 94 -8.15 4.64 -17.04
C VAL A 94 -7.79 4.20 -15.62
N LEU A 95 -8.33 4.88 -14.60
CA LEU A 95 -8.08 4.52 -13.19
C LEU A 95 -8.62 3.12 -12.84
N ASN A 96 -9.75 2.71 -13.44
CA ASN A 96 -10.27 1.36 -13.25
C ASN A 96 -9.34 0.29 -13.86
N ASP A 97 -8.74 0.56 -15.02
CA ASP A 97 -7.79 -0.36 -15.67
C ASP A 97 -6.47 -0.47 -14.89
N GLU A 98 -5.94 0.65 -14.38
CA GLU A 98 -4.73 0.68 -13.55
C GLU A 98 -4.88 -0.14 -12.25
N ARG A 99 -6.06 -0.11 -11.62
CA ARG A 99 -6.34 -0.94 -10.43
C ARG A 99 -6.25 -2.43 -10.75
N GLY A 100 -6.75 -2.86 -11.90
CA GLY A 100 -6.65 -4.25 -12.35
C GLY A 100 -5.21 -4.67 -12.67
N SER A 101 -4.42 -3.78 -13.29
CA SER A 101 -3.01 -4.03 -13.60
C SER A 101 -2.15 -4.12 -12.33
N SER A 102 -2.27 -3.15 -11.44
CA SER A 102 -1.53 -3.08 -10.18
C SER A 102 -1.82 -4.26 -9.25
N PHE A 103 -3.06 -4.73 -9.19
CA PHE A 103 -3.43 -5.92 -8.41
C PHE A 103 -2.71 -7.18 -8.92
N LYS A 104 -2.69 -7.40 -10.23
CA LYS A 104 -1.98 -8.55 -10.84
C LYS A 104 -0.48 -8.49 -10.59
N ASP A 105 0.12 -7.31 -10.65
CA ASP A 105 1.56 -7.16 -10.38
C ASP A 105 1.87 -7.34 -8.90
N LEU A 106 0.99 -6.91 -8.01
CA LEU A 106 1.08 -7.17 -6.57
C LEU A 106 1.01 -8.68 -6.27
N GLU A 107 0.11 -9.42 -6.90
CA GLU A 107 0.05 -10.89 -6.78
C GLU A 107 1.34 -11.56 -7.26
N LYS A 108 1.89 -11.14 -8.41
CA LYS A 108 3.18 -11.65 -8.91
C LYS A 108 4.33 -11.37 -7.94
N LEU A 109 4.37 -10.17 -7.37
CA LEU A 109 5.39 -9.79 -6.39
C LEU A 109 5.26 -10.60 -5.11
N LYS A 110 4.03 -10.82 -4.63
CA LYS A 110 3.75 -11.66 -3.46
C LYS A 110 4.24 -13.10 -3.67
N ALA A 111 3.92 -13.72 -4.81
CA ALA A 111 4.39 -15.06 -5.13
C ALA A 111 5.92 -15.15 -5.24
N ARG A 112 6.59 -14.10 -5.74
CA ARG A 112 8.05 -14.02 -5.77
C ARG A 112 8.64 -13.90 -4.37
N ASN A 113 8.03 -13.11 -3.49
CA ASN A 113 8.46 -12.98 -2.10
C ASN A 113 8.35 -14.31 -1.36
N GLU A 114 7.21 -15.01 -1.46
CA GLU A 114 7.03 -16.33 -0.84
C GLU A 114 8.12 -17.33 -1.31
N LYS A 115 8.45 -17.32 -2.61
CA LYS A 115 9.54 -18.15 -3.15
C LYS A 115 10.91 -17.77 -2.62
N LEU A 116 11.18 -16.48 -2.43
CA LEU A 116 12.44 -16.00 -1.88
C LEU A 116 12.55 -16.32 -0.39
N GLU A 117 11.48 -16.13 0.38
CA GLU A 117 11.40 -16.51 1.79
C GLU A 117 11.70 -18.00 1.99
N ALA A 118 11.11 -18.88 1.17
CA ALA A 118 11.41 -20.31 1.21
C ALA A 118 12.89 -20.62 0.91
N LYS A 119 13.53 -19.87 0.00
CA LYS A 119 14.97 -20.03 -0.29
C LYS A 119 15.84 -19.52 0.85
N VAL A 120 15.47 -18.41 1.48
CA VAL A 120 16.17 -17.86 2.64
C VAL A 120 16.14 -18.87 3.78
N LEU A 121 14.97 -19.41 4.12
CA LEU A 121 14.84 -20.44 5.15
C LEU A 121 15.68 -21.68 4.84
N LYS A 122 15.70 -22.13 3.58
CA LYS A 122 16.53 -23.26 3.17
C LYS A 122 18.03 -22.98 3.38
N LEU A 123 18.50 -21.81 2.95
CA LEU A 123 19.90 -21.42 3.10
C LEU A 123 20.27 -21.22 4.57
N GLU A 124 19.38 -20.67 5.40
CA GLU A 124 19.59 -20.55 6.85
C GLU A 124 19.79 -21.92 7.49
N LEU A 125 18.96 -22.91 7.14
CA LEU A 125 19.12 -24.29 7.60
C LEU A 125 20.48 -24.87 7.17
N GLU A 126 20.87 -24.70 5.91
CA GLU A 126 22.17 -25.16 5.40
C GLU A 126 23.34 -24.49 6.14
N VAL A 127 23.28 -23.18 6.40
CA VAL A 127 24.31 -22.47 7.18
C VAL A 127 24.40 -23.02 8.60
N THR A 128 23.27 -23.28 9.26
CA THR A 128 23.28 -23.84 10.63
C THR A 128 23.86 -25.25 10.66
N ASP A 129 23.52 -26.09 9.68
CA ASP A 129 24.06 -27.46 9.54
C ASP A 129 25.57 -27.45 9.31
N HIS A 130 26.07 -26.62 8.39
CA HIS A 130 27.50 -26.49 8.14
C HIS A 130 28.26 -25.96 9.36
N LYS A 131 27.69 -24.98 10.07
CA LYS A 131 28.28 -24.44 11.30
C LYS A 131 28.41 -25.52 12.37
N GLU A 132 27.38 -26.35 12.54
CA GLU A 132 27.41 -27.42 13.54
C GLU A 132 28.39 -28.53 13.16
N LYS A 133 28.38 -28.97 11.91
CA LYS A 133 29.38 -29.91 11.37
C LYS A 133 30.80 -29.42 11.63
N SER A 134 31.07 -28.14 11.37
CA SER A 134 32.40 -27.57 11.60
C SER A 134 32.82 -27.60 13.06
N LYS A 135 31.91 -27.43 14.03
CA LYS A 135 32.23 -27.56 15.45
C LYS A 135 32.58 -29.00 15.80
N VAL A 136 31.74 -29.96 15.37
CA VAL A 136 31.97 -31.38 15.62
C VAL A 136 33.31 -31.82 15.05
N PHE A 137 33.67 -31.40 13.83
CA PHE A 137 34.99 -31.68 13.26
C PHE A 137 36.14 -31.07 14.06
N ALA A 138 35.96 -29.85 14.60
CA ALA A 138 36.97 -29.22 15.44
C ALA A 138 37.17 -29.98 16.75
N GLU A 139 36.09 -30.41 17.40
CA GLU A 139 36.10 -31.21 18.64
C GLU A 139 36.76 -32.57 18.42
N GLN A 140 36.33 -33.32 17.39
CA GLN A 140 36.95 -34.60 17.02
C GLN A 140 38.44 -34.46 16.70
N THR A 141 38.84 -33.36 16.05
CA THR A 141 40.25 -33.11 15.75
C THR A 141 41.05 -32.80 17.03
N ALA A 142 40.45 -32.17 18.04
CA ALA A 142 41.09 -31.94 19.33
C ALA A 142 41.26 -33.24 20.11
N GLU A 143 40.21 -34.07 20.22
CA GLU A 143 40.26 -35.38 20.86
C GLU A 143 41.29 -36.31 20.21
N LEU A 144 41.36 -36.33 18.86
CA LEU A 144 42.37 -37.10 18.14
C LEU A 144 43.80 -36.64 18.42
N ARG A 145 44.02 -35.36 18.75
CA ARG A 145 45.36 -34.87 19.14
C ARG A 145 45.71 -35.30 20.56
N GLU A 146 44.75 -35.23 21.48
CA GLU A 146 44.94 -35.64 22.88
C GLU A 146 45.23 -37.14 22.96
N THR A 147 44.38 -37.98 22.35
CA THR A 147 44.58 -39.44 22.30
C THR A 147 45.90 -39.83 21.63
N LYS A 148 46.34 -39.13 20.58
CA LYS A 148 47.68 -39.35 20.00
C LYS A 148 48.80 -38.99 20.97
N ALA A 149 48.68 -37.89 21.70
CA ALA A 149 49.67 -37.48 22.68
C ALA A 149 49.76 -38.50 23.84
N GLU A 150 48.63 -38.99 24.34
CA GLU A 150 48.58 -40.05 25.35
C GLU A 150 49.19 -41.36 24.85
N LEU A 151 48.86 -41.76 23.61
CA LEU A 151 49.39 -42.97 23.00
C LEU A 151 50.91 -42.91 22.82
N GLU A 152 51.45 -41.75 22.42
CA GLU A 152 52.91 -41.54 22.39
C GLU A 152 53.54 -41.55 23.79
N ARG A 153 52.82 -41.10 24.83
CA ARG A 153 53.27 -41.20 26.23
C ARG A 153 53.34 -42.65 26.70
N VAL A 154 52.27 -43.41 26.51
CA VAL A 154 52.18 -44.84 26.89
C VAL A 154 53.18 -45.69 26.13
N LYS A 155 53.43 -45.40 24.84
CA LYS A 155 54.47 -46.07 24.06
C LYS A 155 55.86 -45.89 24.68
N LYS A 156 56.21 -44.67 25.11
CA LYS A 156 57.49 -44.41 25.77
C LYS A 156 57.59 -45.19 27.08
N GLU A 157 56.56 -45.11 27.92
CA GLU A 157 56.49 -45.88 29.17
C GLU A 157 56.64 -47.39 28.93
N PHE A 158 56.05 -47.93 27.86
CA PHE A 158 56.18 -49.35 27.50
C PHE A 158 57.60 -49.72 27.07
N GLU A 159 58.25 -48.90 26.23
CA GLU A 159 59.64 -49.16 25.83
C GLU A 159 60.59 -49.06 27.02
N ASP A 160 60.42 -48.08 27.90
CA ASP A 160 61.22 -47.94 29.13
C ASP A 160 61.08 -49.16 30.06
N LEU A 161 59.86 -49.69 30.22
CA LEU A 161 59.62 -50.92 30.99
C LEU A 161 60.28 -52.14 30.34
N LYS A 162 60.26 -52.21 29.01
CA LYS A 162 60.84 -53.31 28.25
C LYS A 162 62.36 -53.32 28.31
N THR A 163 63.02 -52.15 28.29
CA THR A 163 64.47 -52.05 28.50
C THR A 163 64.85 -52.46 29.92
N ASN A 164 64.10 -52.02 30.93
CA ASN A 164 64.37 -52.38 32.33
C ASN A 164 64.20 -53.89 32.58
N ALA A 165 63.21 -54.53 31.95
CA ALA A 165 62.98 -55.98 32.07
C ALA A 165 64.03 -56.84 31.34
N ALA A 166 64.86 -56.25 30.46
CA ALA A 166 65.97 -56.96 29.80
C ALA A 166 67.30 -56.83 30.56
N GLU A 167 67.35 -56.01 31.61
CA GLU A 167 68.53 -55.76 32.45
C GLU A 167 68.51 -56.54 33.79
N GLU A 168 67.40 -57.20 34.14
CA GLU A 168 67.30 -58.23 35.21
C GLU A 168 67.56 -59.65 34.69
#